data_AF-A0A8T4LG44-F1
#
_entry.id   AF-A0A8T4LG44-F1
#
_cell.length_a   1.000
_cell.length_b   1.000
_cell.length_c   1.000
_cell.angle_alpha   90.00
_cell.angle_beta   90.00
_cell.angle_gamma   90.00
#
_symmetry.space_group_name_H-M   'P 1'
#
loop_
_entity.id
_entity.type
_entity.pdbx_description
1 polymer ?
#
loop_
_entity_poly.entity_id
_entity_poly.type
_entity_poly.pdbx_seq_one_letter_code
_entity_poly.pdbx_strand_id
1 'polypeptide(L)'
;MKKSSRGLSTVVSVMILVLLVIVAVGIVAVVVNNIINRNINQTDNCGLKSLNKITLDKRYTCFYNRTAEDSITGCPSTPCVDIPGSIDVCMNPGVNGYCIHITGFQYISVSMGNVEVDKLIVTLTDDRGSKNYEIIDGVVKGDILNYIPGDLYGGAPNQPPLILKKNEGHTYFTALNMLPTENEKPKSVKIRPVIGGNTCEVADEIREIGFCNPDDGFPDIIP
;
A
#
# COMPACT_ATOMS: atom_id res chain seq x y z
N MET A 1 -79.83 -8.51 -37.88
CA MET A 1 -79.36 -7.13 -37.62
C MET A 1 -78.07 -7.21 -36.80
N LYS A 2 -76.94 -6.72 -37.33
CA LYS A 2 -75.62 -6.80 -36.66
C LYS A 2 -75.14 -5.39 -36.35
N LYS A 3 -75.21 -4.99 -35.07
CA LYS A 3 -74.87 -3.64 -34.58
C LYS A 3 -73.34 -3.54 -34.44
N SER A 4 -72.73 -2.65 -35.22
CA SER A 4 -71.29 -2.40 -35.24
C SER A 4 -70.94 -1.27 -34.26
N SER A 5 -70.20 -1.59 -33.19
CA SER A 5 -69.58 -0.61 -32.29
C SER A 5 -68.16 -0.29 -32.75
N ARG A 6 -68.00 0.75 -33.56
CA ARG A 6 -66.70 1.32 -33.94
C ARG A 6 -66.68 2.78 -33.48
N GLY A 7 -65.88 3.09 -32.45
CA GLY A 7 -65.75 4.47 -31.98
C GLY A 7 -65.01 4.67 -30.65
N LEU A 8 -64.80 3.63 -29.83
CA LEU A 8 -64.15 3.77 -28.51
C LEU A 8 -62.63 3.52 -28.50
N SER A 9 -62.01 3.14 -29.62
CA SER A 9 -60.66 2.54 -29.61
C SER A 9 -59.50 3.54 -29.55
N THR A 10 -59.70 4.80 -29.95
CA THR A 10 -58.59 5.74 -30.09
C THR A 10 -58.17 6.36 -28.76
N VAL A 11 -59.13 6.73 -27.92
CA VAL A 11 -58.87 7.35 -26.61
C VAL A 11 -58.17 6.37 -25.67
N VAL A 12 -58.62 5.12 -25.66
CA VAL A 12 -58.03 4.05 -24.82
C VAL A 12 -56.59 3.75 -25.24
N SER A 13 -56.31 3.75 -26.56
CA SER A 13 -54.95 3.53 -27.07
C SER A 13 -53.97 4.63 -26.64
N VAL A 14 -54.39 5.90 -26.72
CA VAL A 14 -53.54 7.03 -26.31
C VAL A 14 -53.26 7.00 -24.81
N MET A 15 -54.25 6.65 -23.97
CA MET A 15 -54.07 6.51 -22.53
C MET A 15 -53.04 5.43 -22.15
N ILE A 16 -53.07 4.28 -22.83
CA ILE A 16 -52.11 3.19 -22.61
C ILE A 16 -50.69 3.62 -23.02
N LEU A 17 -50.56 4.33 -24.15
CA LEU A 17 -49.26 4.83 -24.61
C LEU A 17 -48.63 5.82 -23.61
N VAL A 18 -49.42 6.77 -23.08
CA VAL A 18 -48.93 7.74 -22.09
C VAL A 18 -48.51 7.03 -20.80
N LEU A 19 -49.28 6.05 -20.34
CA LEU A 19 -48.95 5.27 -19.14
C LEU A 19 -47.61 4.54 -19.29
N LEU A 20 -47.36 3.90 -20.44
CA LEU A 20 -46.12 3.19 -20.72
C LEU A 20 -44.90 4.13 -20.71
N VAL A 21 -45.04 5.35 -21.23
CA VAL A 21 -43.95 6.33 -21.22
C VAL A 21 -43.60 6.75 -19.79
N ILE A 22 -44.59 7.00 -18.94
CA ILE A 22 -44.35 7.37 -17.53
C ILE A 22 -43.62 6.24 -16.79
N VAL A 23 -44.03 4.99 -17.02
CA VAL A 23 -43.37 3.82 -16.43
C VAL A 23 -41.92 3.70 -16.92
N ALA A 24 -41.69 3.85 -18.22
CA ALA A 24 -40.34 3.79 -18.78
C ALA A 24 -39.42 4.87 -18.20
N VAL A 25 -39.90 6.11 -18.10
CA VAL A 25 -39.14 7.22 -17.48
C VAL A 25 -38.86 6.93 -16.01
N GLY A 26 -39.83 6.38 -15.28
CA GLY A 26 -39.65 5.99 -13.88
C GLY A 26 -38.54 4.95 -13.67
N ILE A 27 -38.49 3.92 -14.52
CA ILE A 27 -37.44 2.89 -14.44
C ILE A 27 -36.06 3.50 -14.69
N VAL A 28 -35.93 4.33 -15.73
CA VAL A 28 -34.65 4.98 -16.05
C VAL A 28 -34.18 5.88 -14.90
N ALA A 29 -35.07 6.67 -14.30
CA ALA A 29 -34.73 7.53 -13.17
C ALA A 29 -34.22 6.75 -11.95
N VAL A 30 -34.84 5.60 -11.64
CA VAL A 30 -34.39 4.73 -10.53
C VAL A 30 -33.00 4.15 -10.80
N VAL A 31 -32.76 3.66 -12.02
CA VAL A 31 -31.45 3.10 -12.40
C VAL A 31 -30.36 4.18 -12.33
N VAL A 32 -30.63 5.36 -12.88
CA VAL A 32 -29.69 6.48 -12.85
C VAL A 32 -29.40 6.93 -11.41
N ASN A 33 -30.41 7.09 -10.56
CA ASN A 33 -30.23 7.46 -9.16
C ASN A 33 -29.41 6.43 -8.37
N ASN A 34 -29.62 5.14 -8.62
CA ASN A 34 -28.84 4.10 -7.98
C ASN A 34 -27.37 4.10 -8.42
N ILE A 35 -27.07 4.44 -9.68
CA ILE A 35 -25.69 4.54 -10.18
C ILE A 35 -25.01 5.79 -9.60
N ILE A 36 -25.69 6.94 -9.59
CA ILE A 36 -25.16 8.20 -9.08
C ILE A 36 -24.83 8.08 -7.58
N ASN A 37 -25.75 7.55 -6.77
CA ASN A 37 -25.54 7.43 -5.32
C ASN A 37 -24.37 6.49 -4.96
N ARG A 38 -24.09 5.46 -5.76
CA ARG A 38 -22.93 4.58 -5.54
C ARG A 38 -21.61 5.27 -5.85
N ASN A 39 -21.56 6.10 -6.88
CA ASN A 39 -20.35 6.79 -7.30
C ASN A 39 -19.99 8.00 -6.41
N ILE A 40 -20.99 8.69 -5.85
CA ILE A 40 -20.76 9.86 -4.96
C ILE A 40 -20.02 9.43 -3.68
N ASN A 41 -20.45 8.34 -3.03
CA ASN A 41 -19.81 7.87 -1.79
C ASN A 41 -18.33 7.49 -1.97
N GLN A 42 -17.94 7.00 -3.15
CA GLN A 42 -16.53 6.74 -3.46
C GLN A 42 -15.75 8.03 -3.71
N THR A 43 -16.38 9.02 -4.34
CA THR A 43 -15.75 10.31 -4.68
C THR A 43 -15.51 11.17 -3.45
N ASP A 44 -16.38 11.08 -2.44
CA ASP A 44 -16.22 11.85 -1.19
C ASP A 44 -15.06 11.34 -0.32
N ASN A 45 -14.89 10.02 -0.23
CA ASN A 45 -13.83 9.42 0.60
C ASN A 45 -12.45 9.50 -0.06
N CYS A 46 -12.35 9.22 -1.37
CA CYS A 46 -11.11 9.22 -2.13
C CYS A 46 -10.83 10.52 -2.89
N GLY A 47 -11.52 11.61 -2.54
CA GLY A 47 -11.35 12.90 -3.21
C GLY A 47 -9.93 13.49 -3.05
N LEU A 48 -9.56 14.41 -3.96
CA LEU A 48 -8.26 15.09 -3.97
C LEU A 48 -7.89 15.73 -2.61
N LYS A 49 -8.89 16.20 -1.85
CA LYS A 49 -8.68 16.79 -0.51
C LYS A 49 -8.15 15.78 0.51
N SER A 50 -8.47 14.50 0.37
CA SER A 50 -7.99 13.42 1.23
C SER A 50 -6.62 12.95 0.77
N LEU A 51 -6.43 12.78 -0.55
CA LEU A 51 -5.17 12.31 -1.13
C LEU A 51 -4.00 13.26 -0.85
N ASN A 52 -4.19 14.57 -1.01
CA ASN A 52 -3.14 15.56 -0.76
C ASN A 52 -2.70 15.69 0.71
N LYS A 53 -3.39 14.99 1.63
CA LYS A 53 -3.02 14.94 3.05
C LYS A 53 -2.09 13.78 3.36
N ILE A 54 -1.81 12.90 2.41
CA ILE A 54 -0.97 11.72 2.64
C ILE A 54 0.23 11.85 1.71
N THR A 55 1.41 12.03 2.29
CA THR A 55 2.63 12.34 1.53
C THR A 55 3.78 11.46 1.97
N LEU A 56 4.70 11.15 1.06
CA LEU A 56 5.95 10.49 1.35
C LEU A 56 7.02 11.53 1.73
N ASP A 57 7.73 11.33 2.84
CA ASP A 57 8.94 12.13 3.11
C ASP A 57 10.13 11.51 2.35
N LYS A 58 10.54 12.18 1.27
CA LYS A 58 11.68 11.76 0.44
C LYS A 58 13.00 11.71 1.21
N ARG A 59 13.17 12.50 2.27
CA ARG A 59 14.41 12.52 3.06
C ARG A 59 14.61 11.25 3.86
N TYR A 60 13.51 10.59 4.24
CA TYR A 60 13.52 9.39 5.09
C TYR A 60 13.04 8.14 4.38
N THR A 61 12.61 8.27 3.12
CA THR A 61 12.31 7.15 2.23
C THR A 61 13.56 6.81 1.43
N CYS A 62 14.26 5.78 1.86
CA CYS A 62 15.60 5.47 1.35
C CYS A 62 15.90 3.98 1.49
N PHE A 63 16.92 3.55 0.75
CA PHE A 63 17.41 2.18 0.78
C PHE A 63 18.72 2.12 1.55
N TYR A 64 18.84 1.14 2.44
CA TYR A 64 20.05 0.84 3.16
C TYR A 64 20.45 -0.61 2.89
N ASN A 65 21.72 -0.83 2.60
CA ASN A 65 22.31 -2.15 2.64
C ASN A 65 23.74 -2.06 3.18
N ARG A 66 24.13 -3.05 3.96
CA ARG A 66 25.48 -3.24 4.47
C ARG A 66 25.87 -4.68 4.32
N THR A 67 27.02 -4.88 3.68
CA THR A 67 27.69 -6.18 3.62
C THR A 67 28.68 -6.25 4.78
N ALA A 68 28.48 -7.20 5.69
CA ALA A 68 29.45 -7.54 6.72
C ALA A 68 30.07 -8.91 6.38
N GLU A 69 31.40 -8.98 6.41
CA GLU A 69 32.11 -10.25 6.36
C GLU A 69 32.26 -10.75 7.80
N ASP A 70 31.69 -11.90 8.10
CA ASP A 70 32.01 -12.58 9.35
C ASP A 70 33.14 -13.58 9.09
N SER A 71 34.24 -13.39 9.83
CA SER A 71 35.45 -14.22 9.73
C SER A 71 35.26 -15.54 10.48
N ILE A 72 34.08 -16.18 10.35
CA ILE A 72 33.86 -17.50 10.90
C ILE A 72 34.64 -18.48 10.04
N THR A 73 35.76 -18.97 10.54
CA THR A 73 36.53 -20.04 9.87
C THR A 73 35.68 -21.30 9.79
N GLY A 74 35.26 -21.62 8.56
CA GLY A 74 34.55 -22.85 8.22
C GLY A 74 33.03 -22.71 8.40
N CYS A 75 32.33 -22.39 7.31
CA CYS A 75 30.89 -22.60 7.20
C CYS A 75 30.68 -24.04 6.64
N PRO A 76 30.34 -25.06 7.48
CA PRO A 76 30.46 -26.48 7.14
C PRO A 76 29.40 -26.98 6.15
N SER A 77 28.31 -26.24 5.98
CA SER A 77 27.26 -26.49 4.99
C SER A 77 26.41 -25.23 4.81
N THR A 78 25.90 -25.02 3.60
CA THR A 78 24.86 -24.02 3.31
C THR A 78 23.51 -24.42 3.93
N PRO A 79 22.69 -23.48 4.44
CA PRO A 79 22.96 -22.05 4.63
C PRO A 79 23.69 -21.75 5.95
N CYS A 80 24.28 -20.56 6.02
CA CYS A 80 24.84 -19.97 7.25
C CYS A 80 23.72 -19.79 8.31
N VAL A 81 24.07 -19.43 9.55
CA VAL A 81 23.05 -19.18 10.59
C VAL A 81 22.10 -18.09 10.12
N ASP A 82 20.80 -18.40 10.01
CA ASP A 82 19.76 -17.45 9.60
C ASP A 82 19.68 -16.27 10.59
N ILE A 83 20.12 -15.08 10.16
CA ILE A 83 19.85 -13.84 10.90
C ILE A 83 18.59 -13.20 10.28
N PRO A 84 17.55 -12.89 11.07
CA PRO A 84 16.36 -12.23 10.56
C PRO A 84 16.71 -10.91 9.84
N GLY A 85 16.28 -10.79 8.57
CA GLY A 85 16.54 -9.60 7.76
C GLY A 85 17.92 -9.54 7.11
N SER A 86 18.73 -10.60 7.21
CA SER A 86 19.93 -10.76 6.40
C SER A 86 19.72 -11.75 5.25
N ILE A 87 20.58 -11.63 4.25
CA ILE A 87 20.85 -12.67 3.26
C ILE A 87 22.25 -13.17 3.55
N ASP A 88 22.35 -14.46 3.87
CA ASP A 88 23.62 -15.06 4.25
C ASP A 88 24.19 -15.88 3.09
N VAL A 89 25.40 -15.52 2.66
CA VAL A 89 26.08 -16.16 1.53
C VAL A 89 27.38 -16.79 2.02
N CYS A 90 27.48 -18.12 1.92
CA CYS A 90 28.73 -18.82 2.18
C CYS A 90 29.65 -18.68 0.97
N MET A 91 30.80 -18.03 1.16
CA MET A 91 31.88 -18.00 0.17
C MET A 91 32.93 -19.07 0.49
N ASN A 92 33.37 -19.79 -0.55
CA ASN A 92 34.39 -20.85 -0.47
C ASN A 92 34.06 -21.99 0.52
N PRO A 93 32.95 -22.73 0.35
CA PRO A 93 32.54 -23.80 1.28
C PRO A 93 33.68 -24.80 1.54
N GLY A 94 33.96 -25.08 2.81
CA GLY A 94 35.10 -25.89 3.26
C GLY A 94 35.85 -25.25 4.42
N VAL A 95 37.09 -25.70 4.67
CA VAL A 95 37.90 -25.31 5.85
C VAL A 95 38.22 -23.81 5.88
N ASN A 96 38.24 -23.16 4.72
CA ASN A 96 38.52 -21.73 4.56
C ASN A 96 37.28 -20.92 4.15
N GLY A 97 36.07 -21.49 4.30
CA GLY A 97 34.85 -20.78 4.00
C GLY A 97 34.58 -19.67 4.99
N TYR A 98 34.00 -18.59 4.52
CA TYR A 98 33.53 -17.47 5.34
C TYR A 98 32.10 -17.12 4.97
N CYS A 99 31.38 -16.56 5.94
CA CYS A 99 29.98 -16.24 5.82
C CYS A 99 29.85 -14.72 5.61
N ILE A 100 29.19 -14.32 4.52
CA ILE A 100 28.86 -12.92 4.24
C ILE A 100 27.42 -12.68 4.68
N HIS A 101 27.24 -11.71 5.56
CA HIS A 101 25.92 -11.26 6.00
C HIS A 101 25.58 -9.96 5.30
N ILE A 102 24.61 -10.00 4.39
CA ILE A 102 24.07 -8.81 3.76
C ILE A 102 22.82 -8.41 4.55
N THR A 103 22.92 -7.34 5.32
CA THR A 103 21.76 -6.75 6.01
C THR A 103 21.27 -5.55 5.21
N GLY A 104 19.97 -5.39 5.07
CA GLY A 104 19.44 -4.21 4.39
C GLY A 104 17.95 -4.05 4.55
N PHE A 105 17.54 -2.80 4.39
CA PHE A 105 16.18 -2.36 4.64
C PHE A 105 15.78 -1.31 3.62
N GLN A 106 14.53 -1.39 3.16
CA GLN A 106 13.88 -0.29 2.48
C GLN A 106 13.05 0.47 3.50
N TYR A 107 13.46 1.70 3.80
CA TYR A 107 12.72 2.63 4.66
C TYR A 107 11.68 3.39 3.85
N ILE A 108 10.47 3.52 4.40
CA ILE A 108 9.35 4.24 3.80
C ILE A 108 8.79 5.17 4.87
N SER A 109 8.88 6.47 4.64
CA SER A 109 8.39 7.47 5.59
C SER A 109 7.15 8.15 5.05
N VAL A 110 6.07 8.11 5.83
CA VAL A 110 4.76 8.62 5.45
C VAL A 110 4.31 9.65 6.46
N SER A 111 3.89 10.81 5.97
CA SER A 111 3.23 11.85 6.75
C SER A 111 1.74 11.83 6.47
N MET A 112 0.96 11.73 7.55
CA MET A 112 -0.49 11.73 7.52
C MET A 112 -1.01 13.08 8.01
N GLY A 113 -1.81 13.77 7.20
CA GLY A 113 -2.55 14.96 7.61
C GLY A 113 -3.84 14.59 8.36
N ASN A 114 -4.77 15.54 8.43
CA ASN A 114 -6.07 15.32 9.08
C ASN A 114 -7.01 14.48 8.19
N VAL A 115 -6.76 13.19 8.09
CA VAL A 115 -7.52 12.20 7.29
C VAL A 115 -7.51 10.83 7.96
N GLU A 116 -8.68 10.21 8.06
CA GLU A 116 -8.80 8.83 8.57
C GLU A 116 -8.56 7.85 7.43
N VAL A 117 -7.69 6.88 7.65
CA VAL A 117 -7.33 5.86 6.66
C VAL A 117 -7.45 4.51 7.32
N ASP A 118 -8.22 3.62 6.71
CA ASP A 118 -8.42 2.27 7.23
C ASP A 118 -7.16 1.42 7.04
N LYS A 119 -6.47 1.64 5.91
CA LYS A 119 -5.25 0.94 5.50
C LYS A 119 -4.46 1.78 4.50
N LEU A 120 -3.13 1.72 4.56
CA LEU A 120 -2.26 2.26 3.53
C LEU A 120 -1.60 1.12 2.76
N ILE A 121 -1.76 1.13 1.43
CA ILE A 121 -1.08 0.19 0.53
C ILE A 121 0.18 0.86 0.01
N VAL A 122 1.34 0.29 0.32
CA VAL A 122 2.63 0.73 -0.19
C VAL A 122 3.04 -0.21 -1.33
N THR A 123 3.36 0.33 -2.50
CA THR A 123 3.86 -0.44 -3.64
C THR A 123 5.31 -0.09 -3.90
N LEU A 124 6.21 -1.05 -3.76
CA LEU A 124 7.60 -0.94 -4.20
C LEU A 124 7.73 -1.54 -5.61
N THR A 125 8.50 -0.91 -6.49
CA THR A 125 8.70 -1.36 -7.88
C THR A 125 10.17 -1.27 -8.27
N ASP A 126 10.67 -2.28 -8.98
CA ASP A 126 11.99 -2.32 -9.61
C ASP A 126 11.87 -2.71 -11.10
N ASP A 127 12.96 -3.14 -11.73
CA ASP A 127 12.96 -3.53 -13.15
C ASP A 127 12.30 -4.89 -13.43
N ARG A 128 12.19 -5.74 -12.41
CA ARG A 128 11.72 -7.13 -12.54
C ARG A 128 10.30 -7.32 -12.03
N GLY A 129 9.81 -6.43 -11.16
CA GLY A 129 8.46 -6.53 -10.64
C GLY A 129 8.06 -5.43 -9.66
N SER A 130 6.93 -5.70 -9.00
CA SER A 130 6.38 -4.84 -7.96
C SER A 130 5.80 -5.68 -6.85
N LYS A 131 5.89 -5.21 -5.61
CA LYS A 131 5.29 -5.85 -4.43
C LYS A 131 4.52 -4.83 -3.60
N ASN A 132 3.37 -5.27 -3.08
CA ASN A 132 2.48 -4.47 -2.25
C ASN A 132 2.64 -4.87 -0.78
N TYR A 133 2.61 -3.88 0.09
CA TYR A 133 2.62 -4.02 1.55
C TYR A 133 1.40 -3.29 2.10
N GLU A 134 0.82 -3.84 3.14
CA GLU A 134 -0.36 -3.27 3.80
C GLU A 134 0.02 -2.78 5.19
N ILE A 135 -0.21 -1.49 5.44
CA ILE A 135 -0.07 -0.89 6.76
C ILE A 135 -1.48 -0.67 7.30
N ILE A 136 -1.80 -1.37 8.38
CA ILE A 136 -3.10 -1.34 9.05
C ILE A 136 -2.86 -1.02 10.51
N ASP A 137 -3.51 0.03 11.02
CA ASP A 137 -3.35 0.47 12.41
C ASP A 137 -3.65 -0.68 13.39
N GLY A 138 -2.77 -0.88 14.38
CA GLY A 138 -2.93 -1.89 15.42
C GLY A 138 -2.51 -3.33 15.03
N VAL A 139 -2.01 -3.58 13.81
CA VAL A 139 -1.55 -4.91 13.39
C VAL A 139 -0.08 -5.13 13.77
N VAL A 140 0.23 -6.28 14.39
CA VAL A 140 1.55 -6.56 15.02
C VAL A 140 2.50 -7.39 14.15
N LYS A 141 2.08 -7.79 12.94
CA LYS A 141 2.87 -8.70 12.10
C LYS A 141 2.61 -8.47 10.62
N GLY A 142 3.68 -8.41 9.83
CA GLY A 142 3.63 -8.33 8.37
C GLY A 142 5.01 -8.25 7.76
N ASP A 143 5.05 -8.15 6.44
CA ASP A 143 6.28 -7.92 5.65
C ASP A 143 6.84 -6.48 5.82
N ILE A 144 6.14 -5.64 6.57
CA ILE A 144 6.47 -4.25 6.87
C ILE A 144 6.32 -4.02 8.38
N LEU A 145 7.26 -3.31 8.97
CA LEU A 145 7.35 -3.06 10.42
C LEU A 145 7.56 -1.58 10.70
N ASN A 146 7.24 -1.13 11.92
CA ASN A 146 7.56 0.23 12.35
C ASN A 146 9.06 0.39 12.52
N TYR A 147 9.61 1.50 12.04
CA TYR A 147 10.96 1.89 12.42
C TYR A 147 10.98 2.42 13.86
N ILE A 148 11.89 1.88 14.67
CA ILE A 148 12.14 2.34 16.04
C ILE A 148 13.57 2.86 16.09
N PRO A 149 13.79 4.16 16.39
CA PRO A 149 15.12 4.70 16.55
C PRO A 149 15.94 3.88 17.56
N GLY A 150 17.14 3.46 17.16
CA GLY A 150 18.03 2.63 17.98
C GLY A 150 17.82 1.11 17.84
N ASP A 151 16.76 0.64 17.18
CA ASP A 151 16.60 -0.77 16.78
C ASP A 151 17.04 -0.95 15.32
N LEU A 152 18.36 -1.01 15.13
CA LEU A 152 19.00 -0.99 13.80
C LEU A 152 18.76 -2.26 12.95
N TYR A 153 18.17 -3.32 13.52
CA TYR A 153 18.11 -4.63 12.87
C TYR A 153 16.73 -5.30 12.92
N GLY A 154 15.68 -4.59 13.35
CA GLY A 154 14.32 -5.13 13.41
C GLY A 154 14.19 -6.38 14.29
N GLY A 155 15.19 -6.62 15.14
CA GLY A 155 15.35 -7.82 15.94
C GLY A 155 14.67 -7.72 17.30
N ALA A 156 14.00 -6.59 17.61
CA ALA A 156 13.24 -6.49 18.84
C ALA A 156 12.19 -7.61 18.89
N PRO A 157 12.22 -8.49 19.91
CA PRO A 157 11.29 -9.63 20.02
C PRO A 157 9.83 -9.18 20.17
N ASN A 158 9.60 -7.88 20.42
CA ASN A 158 8.30 -7.27 20.59
C ASN A 158 8.16 -6.05 19.67
N GLN A 159 7.95 -6.29 18.38
CA GLN A 159 7.58 -5.21 17.45
C GLN A 159 6.25 -4.60 17.90
N PRO A 160 6.17 -3.26 18.06
CA PRO A 160 4.91 -2.60 18.37
C PRO A 160 3.94 -2.74 17.18
N PRO A 161 2.62 -2.67 17.43
CA PRO A 161 1.63 -2.62 16.36
C PRO A 161 1.92 -1.47 15.38
N LEU A 162 1.69 -1.69 14.09
CA LEU A 162 1.76 -0.67 13.05
C LEU A 162 0.87 0.52 13.43
N ILE A 163 1.38 1.73 13.22
CA ILE A 163 0.71 2.97 13.63
C ILE A 163 0.32 3.76 12.38
N LEU A 164 -0.96 4.06 12.18
CA LEU A 164 -1.45 4.88 11.07
C LEU A 164 -2.40 5.96 11.57
N LYS A 165 -1.86 6.99 12.22
CA LYS A 165 -2.64 8.04 12.89
C LYS A 165 -2.72 9.35 12.09
N LYS A 166 -3.79 10.11 12.36
CA LYS A 166 -4.01 11.47 11.81
C LYS A 166 -2.97 12.45 12.35
N ASN A 167 -2.49 13.35 11.50
CA ASN A 167 -1.55 14.42 11.86
C ASN A 167 -0.23 13.92 12.46
N GLU A 168 0.19 12.70 12.11
CA GLU A 168 1.43 12.09 12.58
C GLU A 168 2.26 11.62 11.37
N GLY A 169 3.57 11.58 11.54
CA GLY A 169 4.50 11.00 10.58
C GLY A 169 5.12 9.73 11.16
N HIS A 170 5.16 8.67 10.36
CA HIS A 170 5.75 7.40 10.76
C HIS A 170 6.66 6.86 9.66
N THR A 171 7.74 6.24 10.09
CA THR A 171 8.66 5.52 9.21
C THR A 171 8.48 4.04 9.42
N TYR A 172 8.46 3.31 8.32
CA TYR A 172 8.35 1.87 8.27
C TYR A 172 9.56 1.31 7.55
N PHE A 173 9.81 0.02 7.70
CA PHE A 173 10.81 -0.67 6.92
C PHE A 173 10.38 -2.07 6.51
N THR A 174 10.99 -2.57 5.44
CA THR A 174 10.90 -3.96 4.99
C THR A 174 12.30 -4.50 4.68
N ALA A 175 12.53 -5.78 4.96
CA ALA A 175 13.83 -6.43 4.80
C ALA A 175 14.16 -6.77 3.34
N LEU A 176 15.45 -6.96 3.02
CA LEU A 176 15.92 -7.27 1.65
C LEU A 176 15.23 -8.48 1.02
N ASN A 177 15.01 -9.55 1.79
CA ASN A 177 14.35 -10.77 1.34
C ASN A 177 12.84 -10.61 1.14
N MET A 178 12.28 -9.47 1.58
CA MET A 178 10.87 -9.15 1.41
C MET A 178 10.61 -8.20 0.24
N LEU A 179 11.64 -7.68 -0.43
CA LEU A 179 11.52 -6.74 -1.56
C LEU A 179 10.89 -7.36 -2.81
N PRO A 180 10.47 -6.54 -3.82
CA PRO A 180 9.93 -7.07 -5.07
C PRO A 180 10.90 -8.03 -5.77
N THR A 181 12.18 -7.65 -5.82
CA THR A 181 13.30 -8.54 -6.11
C THR A 181 14.20 -8.59 -4.89
N GLU A 182 14.49 -9.80 -4.42
CA GLU A 182 15.38 -10.03 -3.29
C GLU A 182 16.75 -9.38 -3.52
N ASN A 183 17.24 -8.67 -2.50
CA ASN A 183 18.52 -7.96 -2.49
C ASN A 183 18.67 -6.85 -3.54
N GLU A 184 17.59 -6.42 -4.21
CA GLU A 184 17.65 -5.36 -5.21
C GLU A 184 16.99 -4.09 -4.69
N LYS A 185 17.69 -2.95 -4.82
CA LYS A 185 17.14 -1.64 -4.44
C LYS A 185 15.92 -1.32 -5.32
N PRO A 186 14.74 -1.05 -4.73
CA PRO A 186 13.59 -0.60 -5.50
C PRO A 186 13.87 0.73 -6.19
N LYS A 187 13.28 0.92 -7.38
CA LYS A 187 13.39 2.19 -8.11
C LYS A 187 12.42 3.21 -7.56
N SER A 188 11.20 2.78 -7.27
CA SER A 188 10.13 3.66 -6.86
C SER A 188 9.28 3.09 -5.74
N VAL A 189 8.62 4.00 -5.02
CA VAL A 189 7.58 3.71 -4.04
C VAL A 189 6.34 4.54 -4.36
N LYS A 190 5.18 3.92 -4.24
CA LYS A 190 3.85 4.55 -4.35
C LYS A 190 3.04 4.25 -3.13
N ILE A 191 2.16 5.16 -2.75
CA ILE A 191 1.20 4.92 -1.66
C ILE A 191 -0.23 5.14 -2.13
N ARG A 192 -1.12 4.23 -1.73
CA ARG A 192 -2.56 4.28 -2.00
C ARG A 192 -3.33 4.07 -0.69
N PRO A 193 -4.12 5.02 -0.22
CA PRO A 193 -4.93 4.82 0.97
C PRO A 193 -6.18 4.01 0.64
N VAL A 194 -6.70 3.31 1.65
CA VAL A 194 -8.04 2.75 1.69
C VAL A 194 -8.85 3.57 2.69
N ILE A 195 -9.92 4.20 2.22
CA ILE A 195 -10.75 5.11 3.03
C ILE A 195 -12.22 4.71 2.90
N GLY A 196 -12.85 4.41 4.03
CA GLY A 196 -14.22 3.88 4.08
C GLY A 196 -14.35 2.59 3.28
N GLY A 197 -13.35 1.71 3.36
CA GLY A 197 -13.29 0.42 2.67
C GLY A 197 -12.99 0.49 1.16
N ASN A 198 -12.76 1.67 0.58
CA ASN A 198 -12.46 1.83 -0.84
C ASN A 198 -10.98 2.13 -1.07
N THR A 199 -10.32 1.38 -1.96
CA THR A 199 -8.95 1.68 -2.40
C THR A 199 -8.96 2.90 -3.31
N CYS A 200 -8.27 3.96 -2.88
CA CYS A 200 -8.16 5.20 -3.64
C CYS A 200 -7.04 5.16 -4.68
N GLU A 201 -6.93 6.24 -5.47
CA GLU A 201 -5.80 6.45 -6.38
C GLU A 201 -4.48 6.66 -5.64
N VAL A 202 -3.38 6.77 -6.40
CA VAL A 202 -2.05 7.04 -5.84
C VAL A 202 -2.07 8.42 -5.18
N ALA A 203 -1.83 8.47 -3.88
CA ALA A 203 -1.73 9.72 -3.13
C ALA A 203 -0.38 10.40 -3.38
N ASP A 204 0.71 9.62 -3.38
CA ASP A 204 2.06 10.12 -3.62
C ASP A 204 2.98 9.05 -4.22
N GLU A 205 4.06 9.49 -4.88
CA GLU A 205 5.06 8.65 -5.54
C GLU A 205 6.47 9.25 -5.43
N ILE A 206 7.44 8.42 -5.03
CA ILE A 206 8.87 8.71 -5.21
C ILE A 206 9.40 7.78 -6.30
N ARG A 207 9.93 8.35 -7.39
CA ARG A 207 10.43 7.60 -8.55
C ARG A 207 11.90 7.21 -8.50
N GLU A 208 12.63 7.79 -7.56
CA GLU A 208 14.07 7.55 -7.41
C GLU A 208 14.38 7.50 -5.91
N ILE A 209 14.58 6.28 -5.42
CA ILE A 209 14.93 6.02 -4.03
C ILE A 209 16.45 6.17 -3.86
N GLY A 210 16.85 7.10 -2.99
CA GLY A 210 18.25 7.30 -2.63
C GLY A 210 18.77 6.25 -1.66
N PHE A 211 20.09 6.22 -1.46
CA PHE A 211 20.71 5.45 -0.40
C PHE A 211 20.75 6.26 0.90
N CYS A 212 20.68 5.59 2.04
CA CYS A 212 20.85 6.21 3.36
C CYS A 212 21.66 5.29 4.28
N ASN A 213 22.15 5.89 5.37
CA ASN A 213 22.77 5.18 6.48
C ASN A 213 21.95 5.47 7.75
N PRO A 214 21.25 4.48 8.33
CA PRO A 214 20.47 4.67 9.54
C PRO A 214 21.34 5.04 10.76
N ASP A 215 22.64 4.73 10.73
CA ASP A 215 23.59 5.09 11.79
C ASP A 215 23.82 6.62 11.88
N ASP A 216 23.59 7.34 10.78
CA ASP A 216 23.67 8.81 10.77
C ASP A 216 22.43 9.46 11.41
N GLY A 217 21.47 8.63 11.83
CA GLY A 217 20.18 9.01 12.38
C GLY A 217 19.19 9.42 11.29
N PHE A 218 17.95 8.93 11.41
CA PHE A 218 16.83 9.68 10.85
C PHE A 218 16.59 10.84 11.83
N PRO A 219 16.63 12.12 11.40
CA PRO A 219 16.14 13.20 12.24
C PRO A 219 14.78 12.80 12.78
N ASP A 220 14.63 12.82 14.11
CA ASP A 220 13.40 12.44 14.77
C ASP A 220 12.23 13.12 14.06
N ILE A 221 11.26 12.32 13.61
CA ILE A 221 9.99 12.85 13.13
C ILE A 221 9.25 13.30 14.39
N ILE A 222 9.64 14.47 14.89
CA ILE A 222 8.97 15.10 16.00
C ILE A 222 7.64 15.64 15.44
N PRO A 223 6.49 15.29 16.04
CA PRO A 223 5.18 15.75 15.61
C PRO A 223 5.03 17.28 15.66
#